data_AF-A0A2E9KW64-F1
#
_entry.id   AF-A0A2E9KW64-F1
#
_cell.length_a   1.000
_cell.length_b   1.000
_cell.length_c   1.000
_cell.angle_alpha   90.00
_cell.angle_beta   90.00
_cell.angle_gamma   90.00
#
_symmetry.space_group_name_H-M   'P 1'
#
loop_
_entity.id
_entity.type
_entity.pdbx_description
1 polymer ?
#
loop_
_entity_poly.entity_id
_entity_poly.type
_entity_poly.pdbx_seq_one_letter_code
_entity_poly.pdbx_strand_id
1 'polypeptide(L)'
;MNFETTLFLACSNTFFLIVWFDTNAFYDYFKVLRLNKVKTLDDVFGISEYEKFLSDNKVDILYWEYTAIVNQEFSGKLITCPICISFWFHLVVFFIYPTIAPISLVWTLFLYNAYAFLRKHV
;
A
#
# COMPACT_ATOMS: atom_id res chain seq x y z
N MET A 1 -12.53 -10.43 24.37
CA MET A 1 -11.72 -10.47 23.14
C MET A 1 -11.16 -9.09 22.93
N ASN A 2 -9.84 -8.96 22.83
CA ASN A 2 -9.10 -7.90 23.52
C ASN A 2 -8.94 -6.63 22.69
N PHE A 3 -9.15 -5.48 23.34
CA PHE A 3 -8.84 -4.15 22.82
C PHE A 3 -7.44 -4.07 22.17
N GLU A 4 -6.49 -4.79 22.75
CA GLU A 4 -5.13 -4.95 22.24
C GLU A 4 -5.08 -5.52 20.81
N THR A 5 -5.90 -6.52 20.50
CA THR A 5 -5.95 -7.13 19.16
C THR A 5 -6.47 -6.14 18.12
N THR A 6 -7.50 -5.36 18.47
CA THR A 6 -8.05 -4.32 17.60
C THR A 6 -7.01 -3.23 17.32
N LEU A 7 -6.30 -2.78 18.36
CA LEU A 7 -5.25 -1.76 18.22
C LEU A 7 -4.09 -2.28 17.37
N PHE A 8 -3.65 -3.52 17.62
CA PHE A 8 -2.58 -4.16 16.86
C PHE A 8 -2.92 -4.25 15.36
N LEU A 9 -4.13 -4.69 15.01
CA LEU A 9 -4.59 -4.79 13.63
C LEU A 9 -4.65 -3.40 12.96
N ALA A 10 -5.18 -2.41 13.66
CA ALA A 10 -5.28 -1.04 13.14
C ALA A 10 -3.88 -0.43 12.91
N CYS A 11 -2.99 -0.51 13.89
CA CYS A 11 -1.61 -0.01 13.76
C CYS A 11 -0.85 -0.74 12.64
N SER A 12 -0.99 -2.07 12.53
CA SER A 12 -0.31 -2.84 11.48
C SER A 12 -0.79 -2.44 10.09
N ASN A 13 -2.10 -2.27 9.91
CA ASN A 13 -2.65 -1.85 8.62
C ASN A 13 -2.28 -0.39 8.30
N THR A 14 -2.30 0.52 9.28
CA THR A 14 -1.81 1.89 9.09
C THR A 14 -0.34 1.91 8.71
N PHE A 15 0.50 1.11 9.37
CA PHE A 15 1.92 0.99 9.02
C PHE A 15 2.10 0.46 7.60
N PHE A 16 1.34 -0.56 7.20
CA PHE A 16 1.34 -1.08 5.84
C PHE A 16 0.98 0.01 4.82
N LEU A 17 -0.07 0.80 5.08
CA LEU A 17 -0.46 1.91 4.21
C LEU A 17 0.64 2.99 4.12
N ILE A 18 1.28 3.34 5.23
CA ILE A 18 2.39 4.30 5.22
C ILE A 18 3.54 3.77 4.39
N VAL A 19 3.97 2.53 4.62
CA VAL A 19 5.05 1.92 3.84
C VAL A 19 4.69 1.86 2.35
N TRP A 20 3.45 1.54 2.01
CA TRP A 20 3.00 1.45 0.62
C TRP A 20 2.91 2.80 -0.10
N PHE A 21 2.33 3.81 0.55
CA PHE A 21 2.03 5.10 -0.07
C PHE A 21 3.07 6.19 0.18
N ASP A 22 3.95 6.01 1.14
CA ASP A 22 4.95 7.02 1.51
C ASP A 22 6.39 6.60 1.20
N THR A 23 6.62 5.33 0.90
CA THR A 23 7.97 4.84 0.67
C THR A 23 8.06 3.98 -0.58
N ASN A 24 9.24 3.96 -1.19
CA ASN A 24 9.58 3.00 -2.24
C ASN A 24 9.99 1.63 -1.67
N ALA A 25 9.72 1.36 -0.38
CA ALA A 25 10.17 0.14 0.27
C ALA A 25 9.69 -1.12 -0.47
N PHE A 26 8.46 -1.13 -1.00
CA PHE A 26 7.97 -2.26 -1.78
C PHE A 26 8.86 -2.54 -3.01
N TYR A 27 9.17 -1.50 -3.78
CA TYR A 27 10.09 -1.58 -4.92
C TYR A 27 11.50 -1.99 -4.48
N ASP A 28 12.03 -1.38 -3.42
CA ASP A 28 13.37 -1.68 -2.91
C ASP A 28 13.50 -3.14 -2.43
N TYR A 29 12.48 -3.67 -1.75
CA TYR A 29 12.44 -5.08 -1.36
C TYR A 29 12.43 -6.00 -2.58
N PHE A 30 11.61 -5.71 -3.59
CA PHE A 30 11.58 -6.49 -4.84
C PHE A 30 12.92 -6.46 -5.57
N LYS A 31 13.61 -5.31 -5.55
CA LYS A 31 14.94 -5.14 -6.13
C LYS A 31 16.01 -5.93 -5.36
N VAL A 32 16.02 -5.84 -4.03
CA VAL A 32 16.98 -6.56 -3.17
C VAL A 32 16.80 -8.07 -3.31
N LEU A 33 15.56 -8.55 -3.35
CA LEU A 33 15.26 -9.98 -3.54
C LEU A 33 15.45 -10.44 -5.00
N ARG A 34 15.84 -9.54 -5.92
CA ARG A 34 16.03 -9.81 -7.36
C ARG A 34 14.80 -10.44 -8.01
N LEU A 35 13.61 -10.15 -7.48
CA LEU A 35 12.35 -10.66 -8.01
C LEU A 35 12.02 -10.03 -9.37
N ASN A 36 12.60 -8.87 -9.68
CA ASN A 36 12.58 -8.27 -11.02
C ASN A 36 13.23 -9.14 -12.11
N LYS A 37 14.04 -10.15 -11.74
CA LYS A 37 14.60 -11.11 -12.70
C LYS A 37 13.66 -12.28 -13.01
N VAL A 38 12.61 -12.45 -12.21
CA VAL A 38 11.59 -13.48 -12.44
C VAL A 38 10.55 -12.89 -13.38
N LYS A 39 10.59 -13.31 -14.64
CA LYS A 39 9.73 -12.78 -15.72
C LYS A 39 8.25 -12.73 -15.34
N THR A 40 7.75 -13.76 -14.66
CA THR A 40 6.35 -13.84 -14.22
C THR A 40 5.96 -12.77 -13.20
N LEU A 41 6.88 -12.35 -12.33
CA LEU A 41 6.63 -11.30 -11.35
C LEU A 41 6.80 -9.92 -12.00
N ASP A 42 7.75 -9.78 -12.90
CA ASP A 42 7.97 -8.55 -13.66
C ASP A 42 6.77 -8.24 -14.58
N ASP A 43 6.17 -9.24 -15.22
CA ASP A 43 4.96 -9.08 -16.03
C ASP A 43 3.73 -8.65 -15.20
N VAL A 44 3.67 -9.01 -13.91
CA VAL A 44 2.54 -8.68 -13.01
C VAL A 44 2.72 -7.30 -12.36
N PHE A 45 3.94 -6.98 -11.92
CA PHE A 45 4.23 -5.76 -11.16
C PHE A 45 4.90 -4.66 -12.00
N GLY A 46 5.36 -4.94 -13.22
CA GLY A 46 5.92 -3.95 -14.14
C GLY A 46 7.16 -3.23 -13.60
N ILE A 47 7.99 -3.91 -12.79
CA ILE A 47 9.10 -3.26 -12.07
C ILE A 47 10.20 -2.80 -13.03
N SER A 48 10.48 -3.59 -14.07
CA SER A 48 11.45 -3.22 -15.10
C SER A 48 11.01 -2.02 -15.94
N GLU A 49 9.70 -1.86 -16.18
CA GLU A 49 9.14 -0.70 -16.87
C GLU A 49 9.22 0.55 -15.99
N TYR A 50 8.93 0.41 -14.70
CA TYR A 50 9.12 1.48 -13.73
C TYR A 50 10.58 1.93 -13.63
N GLU A 51 11.55 1.00 -13.58
CA GLU A 51 12.98 1.35 -13.58
C GLU A 51 13.40 2.11 -14.84
N LYS A 52 12.89 1.70 -16.02
CA LYS A 52 13.13 2.43 -17.28
C LYS A 52 12.50 3.82 -17.26
N PHE A 53 11.28 3.94 -16.72
CA PHE A 53 10.61 5.21 -16.59
C PHE A 53 11.40 6.20 -15.72
N LEU A 54 11.94 5.72 -14.58
CA LEU A 54 12.80 6.51 -13.71
C LEU A 54 14.11 6.92 -14.41
N SER A 55 14.75 6.01 -15.16
CA SER A 55 15.99 6.32 -15.87
C SER A 55 15.80 7.34 -17.00
N ASP A 56 14.70 7.22 -17.74
CA ASP A 56 14.45 7.99 -18.96
C ASP A 56 13.96 9.40 -18.65
N ASN A 57 13.10 9.55 -17.64
CA ASN A 57 12.48 10.84 -17.30
C ASN A 57 13.22 11.60 -16.20
N LYS A 58 14.13 10.94 -15.45
CA LYS A 58 14.84 11.52 -14.27
C LYS A 58 13.88 12.17 -13.26
N VAL A 59 12.70 11.60 -13.08
CA VAL A 59 11.70 12.06 -12.11
C VAL A 59 11.75 11.14 -10.90
N ASP A 60 11.68 11.73 -9.71
CA ASP A 60 11.52 11.00 -8.46
C ASP A 60 10.01 10.87 -8.17
N ILE A 61 9.40 9.80 -8.71
CA ILE A 61 8.02 9.42 -8.41
C ILE A 61 8.00 8.10 -7.66
N LEU A 62 7.06 7.96 -6.72
CA LEU A 62 6.86 6.71 -6.00
C LEU A 62 6.27 5.63 -6.93
N TYR A 63 6.57 4.37 -6.65
CA TYR A 63 6.08 3.24 -7.46
C TYR A 63 4.54 3.22 -7.58
N TRP A 64 3.81 3.55 -6.52
CA TRP A 64 2.35 3.62 -6.56
C TRP A 64 1.86 4.78 -7.44
N GLU A 65 2.58 5.90 -7.50
CA GLU A 65 2.24 7.05 -8.36
C GLU A 65 2.41 6.69 -9.83
N TYR A 66 3.52 6.02 -10.17
CA TYR A 66 3.72 5.46 -11.50
C TYR A 66 2.59 4.50 -11.88
N THR A 67 2.26 3.58 -10.97
CA THR A 67 1.18 2.60 -11.18
C THR A 67 -0.16 3.31 -11.41
N ALA A 68 -0.42 4.44 -10.74
CA ALA A 68 -1.64 5.23 -10.93
C ALA A 68 -1.70 5.91 -12.30
N ILE A 69 -0.55 6.29 -12.85
CA ILE A 69 -0.44 6.93 -14.17
C ILE A 69 -0.65 5.91 -15.29
N VAL A 70 0.00 4.74 -15.17
CA VAL A 70 0.03 3.72 -16.22
C VAL A 70 -1.23 2.83 -16.20
N ASN A 71 -1.67 2.41 -15.02
CA ASN A 71 -2.78 1.46 -14.89
C ASN A 71 -4.08 2.19 -14.50
N GLN A 72 -4.86 2.60 -15.51
CA GLN A 72 -6.21 3.16 -15.29
C GLN A 72 -7.28 2.09 -15.06
N GLU A 73 -6.91 0.82 -15.14
CA GLU A 73 -7.80 -0.31 -14.90
C GLU A 73 -8.21 -0.42 -13.41
N PHE A 74 -9.29 -1.16 -13.15
CA PHE A 74 -9.85 -1.32 -11.80
C PHE A 74 -8.83 -1.91 -10.80
N SER A 75 -7.98 -2.83 -11.24
CA SER A 75 -6.88 -3.40 -10.46
C SER A 75 -5.82 -2.36 -10.08
N GLY A 76 -5.45 -1.46 -11.00
CA GLY A 76 -4.56 -0.34 -10.75
C GLY A 76 -5.13 0.63 -9.72
N LYS A 77 -6.44 0.92 -9.80
CA LYS A 77 -7.15 1.75 -8.81
C LYS A 77 -7.17 1.13 -7.41
N LEU A 78 -7.22 -0.20 -7.33
CA LEU A 78 -7.19 -0.92 -6.06
C LEU A 78 -5.88 -0.69 -5.30
N ILE A 79 -4.76 -0.71 -6.02
CA ILE A 79 -3.40 -0.62 -5.46
C ILE A 79 -2.97 0.82 -5.18
N THR A 80 -3.60 1.78 -5.86
CA THR A 80 -3.25 3.21 -5.80
C THR A 80 -4.16 4.01 -4.88
N CYS A 81 -5.23 3.39 -4.35
CA CYS A 81 -6.11 4.01 -3.39
C CYS A 81 -5.92 3.42 -1.98
N PRO A 82 -5.50 4.23 -0.98
CA PRO A 82 -5.28 3.75 0.39
C PRO A 82 -6.57 3.21 1.04
N ILE A 83 -7.71 3.78 0.70
CA ILE A 83 -9.01 3.32 1.21
C ILE A 83 -9.35 1.94 0.61
N CYS A 84 -9.09 1.72 -0.68
CA CYS A 84 -9.35 0.44 -1.33
C CYS A 84 -8.48 -0.67 -0.73
N ILE A 85 -7.16 -0.45 -0.62
CA ILE A 85 -6.26 -1.42 0.04
C ILE A 85 -6.72 -1.71 1.46
N SER A 86 -7.01 -0.67 2.24
CA SER A 86 -7.48 -0.82 3.63
C SER A 86 -8.77 -1.63 3.72
N PHE A 87 -9.71 -1.42 2.79
CA PHE A 87 -10.95 -2.18 2.72
C PHE A 87 -10.68 -3.67 2.46
N TRP A 88 -9.83 -4.01 1.49
CA TRP A 88 -9.52 -5.41 1.18
C TRP A 88 -8.82 -6.11 2.34
N PHE A 89 -7.89 -5.43 3.02
CA PHE A 89 -7.26 -5.95 4.23
C PHE A 89 -8.30 -6.24 5.32
N HIS A 90 -9.24 -5.30 5.53
CA HIS A 90 -10.32 -5.47 6.50
C HIS A 90 -11.33 -6.53 6.11
N LEU A 91 -11.56 -6.76 4.83
CA LEU A 91 -12.41 -7.84 4.34
C LEU A 91 -11.82 -9.20 4.70
N VAL A 92 -10.50 -9.38 4.56
CA VAL A 92 -9.79 -10.59 5.03
C VAL A 92 -9.87 -10.72 6.55
N VAL A 93 -9.63 -9.63 7.29
CA VAL A 93 -9.74 -9.63 8.76
C VAL A 93 -11.16 -9.94 9.22
N PHE A 94 -12.19 -9.47 8.51
CA PHE A 94 -13.60 -9.73 8.84
C PHE A 94 -13.95 -11.22 8.80
N PHE A 95 -13.41 -11.98 7.85
CA PHE A 95 -13.64 -13.43 7.80
C PHE A 95 -13.04 -14.18 8.98
N ILE A 96 -11.99 -13.64 9.61
CA ILE A 96 -11.33 -14.25 10.77
C ILE A 96 -11.92 -13.72 12.08
N TYR A 97 -12.21 -12.41 12.13
CA TYR A 97 -12.65 -11.69 13.33
C TYR A 97 -13.79 -10.70 13.03
N PRO A 98 -15.02 -11.18 12.80
CA PRO A 98 -16.11 -10.35 12.28
C PRO A 98 -16.56 -9.25 13.26
N THR A 99 -16.41 -9.47 14.57
CA THR A 99 -16.86 -8.52 15.61
C THR A 99 -15.92 -7.32 15.81
N ILE A 100 -14.64 -7.44 15.46
CA ILE A 100 -13.64 -6.37 15.67
C ILE A 100 -13.25 -5.65 14.37
N ALA A 101 -13.43 -6.29 13.21
CA ALA A 101 -13.09 -5.73 11.90
C ALA A 101 -13.68 -4.34 11.61
N PRO A 102 -14.97 -4.03 11.91
CA PRO A 102 -15.47 -2.68 11.66
C PRO A 102 -14.81 -1.63 12.56
N ILE A 103 -14.47 -2.00 13.80
CA ILE A 103 -13.83 -1.10 14.76
C ILE A 103 -12.38 -0.83 14.34
N SER A 104 -11.63 -1.86 13.93
CA SER A 104 -10.25 -1.68 13.44
C SER A 104 -10.19 -0.84 12.17
N LEU A 105 -11.21 -0.91 11.31
CA LEU A 105 -11.27 -0.11 10.07
C LEU A 105 -11.35 1.38 10.38
N VAL A 106 -12.24 1.76 11.31
CA VAL A 106 -12.40 3.16 11.73
C VAL A 106 -11.09 3.68 12.33
N TRP A 107 -10.44 2.91 13.21
CA TRP A 107 -9.15 3.31 13.79
C TRP A 107 -8.04 3.43 12.76
N THR A 108 -7.95 2.49 11.81
CA THR A 108 -6.94 2.55 10.74
C THR A 108 -7.10 3.83 9.92
N LEU A 109 -8.32 4.13 9.48
CA LEU A 109 -8.60 5.31 8.66
C LEU A 109 -8.34 6.58 9.46
N PHE A 110 -8.72 6.63 10.73
CA PHE A 110 -8.43 7.77 11.60
C PHE A 110 -6.91 8.02 11.72
N LEU A 111 -6.14 6.97 12.05
CA LEU A 111 -4.68 7.07 12.19
C LEU A 111 -4.00 7.46 10.88
N TYR A 112 -4.41 6.87 9.75
CA TYR A 112 -3.87 7.20 8.44
C TYR A 112 -4.15 8.65 8.03
N ASN A 113 -5.38 9.14 8.26
CA ASN A 113 -5.71 10.53 7.97
C ASN A 113 -4.99 11.50 8.92
N ALA A 114 -4.85 11.16 10.20
CA ALA A 114 -4.07 11.96 11.15
C ALA A 114 -2.61 12.06 10.73
N TYR A 115 -2.00 10.95 10.30
CA TYR A 115 -0.66 10.93 9.72
C TYR A 115 -0.56 11.78 8.45
N ALA A 116 -1.48 11.61 7.50
CA ALA A 116 -1.50 12.38 6.26
C ALA A 116 -1.69 13.88 6.50
N PHE A 117 -2.47 14.26 7.52
CA PHE A 117 -2.63 15.64 7.95
C PHE A 117 -1.33 16.20 8.54
N LEU A 118 -0.70 15.48 9.48
CA LEU A 118 0.58 15.88 10.07
C LEU A 118 1.66 16.07 9.00
N ARG A 119 1.75 15.15 8.03
CA ARG A 119 2.71 15.24 6.93
C ARG A 119 2.54 16.50 6.07
N LYS A 120 1.31 16.98 5.85
CA LYS A 120 1.08 18.21 5.07
C LYS A 120 1.50 19.48 5.80
N HIS A 121 1.70 19.42 7.11
CA HIS A 121 1.98 20.56 7.97
C HIS A 121 3.39 20.54 8.58
N VAL A 122 4.22 19.58 8.20
CA VAL A 122 5.65 19.47 8.53
C VAL A 122 6.45 19.72 7.25
#